data_AF-A0A661JTB0-F1
#
_entry.id   AF-A0A661JTB0-F1
#
_cell.length_a   1.000
_cell.length_b   1.000
_cell.length_c   1.000
_cell.angle_alpha   90.00
_cell.angle_beta   90.00
_cell.angle_gamma   90.00
#
_symmetry.space_group_name_H-M   'P 1'
#
loop_
_entity.id
_entity.type
_entity.pdbx_description
1 polymer ?
#
loop_
_entity_poly.entity_id
_entity_poly.type
_entity_poly.pdbx_seq_one_letter_code
_entity_poly.pdbx_strand_id
1 'polypeptide(L)'
;MAAKEIIFNEEARAKVLKGVDKLANAVKATLGPRGRNAILDKMFGAPTVTKDGVTVAKEIELKDKFENMGAQMVKEVASKTSDVAGDGT
;
A
#
# COMPACT_ATOMS: atom_id res chain seq x y z
N MET A 1 -20.15 -15.66 -15.15
CA MET A 1 -18.87 -15.06 -14.72
C MET A 1 -18.81 -13.65 -15.27
N ALA A 2 -18.37 -12.67 -14.48
CA ALA A 2 -18.14 -11.31 -15.00
C ALA A 2 -17.02 -11.32 -16.06
N ALA A 3 -17.12 -10.45 -17.05
CA ALA A 3 -16.09 -10.31 -18.08
C ALA A 3 -14.75 -9.89 -17.45
N LYS A 4 -13.65 -10.47 -17.94
CA LYS A 4 -12.29 -10.12 -17.49
C LYS A 4 -11.71 -9.07 -18.43
N GLU A 5 -11.16 -8.01 -17.84
CA GLU A 5 -10.35 -7.03 -18.55
C GLU A 5 -8.90 -7.52 -18.57
N ILE A 6 -8.25 -7.43 -19.73
CA ILE A 6 -6.88 -7.89 -19.92
C ILE A 6 -6.09 -6.78 -20.61
N ILE A 7 -5.00 -6.36 -19.98
CA ILE A 7 -4.06 -5.35 -20.49
C ILE A 7 -2.66 -5.97 -20.60
N PHE A 8 -1.83 -5.44 -21.50
CA PHE A 8 -0.53 -6.02 -21.83
C PHE A 8 0.59 -4.99 -21.84
N ASN A 9 1.84 -5.49 -21.86
CA ASN A 9 3.05 -4.74 -22.15
C ASN A 9 3.26 -3.52 -21.23
N GLU A 10 3.52 -2.36 -21.83
CA GLU A 10 3.88 -1.14 -21.13
C GLU A 10 2.72 -0.55 -20.35
N GLU A 11 1.49 -0.62 -20.88
CA GLU A 11 0.30 -0.14 -20.19
C GLU A 11 0.06 -0.90 -18.89
N ALA A 12 0.18 -2.24 -18.94
CA ALA A 12 0.08 -3.09 -17.75
C ALA A 12 1.12 -2.73 -16.69
N ARG A 13 2.39 -2.61 -17.10
CA ARG A 13 3.49 -2.25 -16.19
C ARG A 13 3.32 -0.85 -15.61
N ALA A 14 2.86 0.12 -16.40
CA ALA A 14 2.65 1.48 -15.94
C ALA A 14 1.54 1.56 -14.88
N LYS A 15 0.43 0.83 -15.05
CA LYS A 15 -0.62 0.76 -14.01
C LYS A 15 -0.12 0.09 -12.74
N VAL A 16 0.58 -1.04 -12.86
CA VAL A 16 1.16 -1.73 -11.70
C VAL A 16 2.13 -0.81 -10.94
N LEU A 17 3.04 -0.13 -11.65
CA LEU A 17 4.01 0.79 -11.06
C LEU A 17 3.31 1.94 -10.31
N LYS A 18 2.28 2.56 -10.91
CA LYS A 18 1.49 3.60 -10.22
C LYS A 18 0.91 3.11 -8.90
N GLY A 19 0.45 1.87 -8.85
CA GLY A 19 -0.04 1.24 -7.63
C GLY A 19 1.03 1.10 -6.56
N VAL A 20 2.20 0.57 -6.96
CA VAL A 20 3.37 0.43 -6.09
C VAL A 20 3.82 1.78 -5.55
N ASP A 21 3.90 2.81 -6.40
CA ASP A 21 4.31 4.16 -6.01
C ASP A 21 3.36 4.78 -4.99
N LYS A 22 2.05 4.59 -5.15
CA LYS A 22 1.05 5.10 -4.18
C LYS A 22 1.25 4.47 -2.81
N LEU A 23 1.44 3.15 -2.75
CA LEU A 23 1.75 2.42 -1.51
C LEU A 23 3.06 2.92 -0.89
N ALA A 24 4.14 2.90 -1.66
CA ALA A 24 5.48 3.24 -1.18
C ALA A 24 5.56 4.69 -0.70
N ASN A 25 4.95 5.64 -1.43
CA ASN A 25 4.98 7.05 -1.06
C ASN A 25 4.23 7.34 0.24
N ALA A 26 3.14 6.61 0.52
CA ALA A 26 2.41 6.75 1.77
C ALA A 26 3.19 6.16 2.95
N VAL A 27 3.72 4.94 2.80
CA VAL A 27 4.43 4.23 3.89
C VAL A 27 5.76 4.88 4.20
N LYS A 28 6.56 5.26 3.19
CA LYS A 28 7.91 5.83 3.41
C LYS A 28 7.91 7.13 4.22
N ALA A 29 6.80 7.87 4.23
CA ALA A 29 6.65 9.09 5.02
C ALA A 29 6.74 8.81 6.53
N THR A 30 6.45 7.58 6.95
CA THR A 30 6.46 7.13 8.34
C THR A 30 7.80 6.53 8.78
N LEU A 31 8.76 6.36 7.88
CA LEU A 31 10.00 5.62 8.12
C LEU A 31 10.95 6.35 9.08
N GLY A 32 11.53 5.59 10.02
CA GLY A 32 12.62 6.02 10.90
C GLY A 32 12.18 6.90 12.07
N PRO A 33 13.13 7.32 12.94
CA PRO A 33 12.82 8.06 14.17
C PRO A 33 12.21 9.45 13.92
N ARG A 34 12.34 9.97 12.69
CA ARG A 34 11.76 11.26 12.25
C ARG A 34 10.57 11.07 11.29
N GLY A 35 9.96 9.89 11.28
CA GLY A 35 8.74 9.60 10.54
C GLY A 35 7.62 10.61 10.86
N ARG A 36 6.89 11.00 9.81
CA ARG A 36 5.72 11.88 9.89
C ARG A 36 4.47 11.09 10.20
N ASN A 37 3.46 11.78 10.70
CA ASN A 37 2.17 11.17 10.98
C ASN A 37 1.40 10.92 9.68
N ALA A 38 0.83 9.74 9.56
CA ALA A 38 -0.27 9.45 8.65
C ALA A 38 -1.60 9.61 9.40
N ILE A 39 -2.60 10.16 8.72
CA ILE A 39 -3.96 10.33 9.24
C ILE A 39 -4.85 9.36 8.45
N LEU A 40 -5.51 8.46 9.17
CA LEU A 40 -6.37 7.42 8.65
C LEU A 40 -7.82 7.75 9.01
N ASP A 41 -8.67 7.83 8.00
CA ASP A 41 -10.09 8.12 8.17
C ASP A 41 -10.81 6.95 8.86
N LYS A 42 -11.89 7.26 9.58
CA LYS A 42 -12.74 6.29 10.25
C LYS A 42 -14.19 6.66 10.04
N MET A 43 -15.03 5.65 9.78
CA MET A 43 -16.47 5.88 9.58
C MET A 43 -17.17 6.53 10.78
N PHE A 44 -16.64 6.34 11.99
CA PHE A 44 -17.18 6.92 13.22
C PHE A 44 -16.06 7.37 14.16
N GLY A 45 -16.27 8.52 14.81
CA GLY A 45 -15.34 9.07 15.80
C GLY A 45 -14.21 9.89 15.18
N ALA A 46 -13.11 10.02 15.93
CA ALA A 46 -11.93 10.76 15.49
C ALA A 46 -11.04 9.91 14.56
N PRO A 47 -10.31 10.53 13.61
CA PRO A 47 -9.39 9.82 12.74
C PRO A 47 -8.23 9.20 13.54
N THR A 48 -7.64 8.13 13.02
CA THR A 48 -6.45 7.53 13.62
C THR A 48 -5.21 8.23 13.11
N VAL A 49 -4.39 8.74 14.03
CA VAL A 49 -3.07 9.31 13.72
C VAL A 49 -2.02 8.28 14.08
N THR A 50 -1.19 7.88 13.12
CA THR A 50 -0.15 6.86 13.33
C THR A 50 1.16 7.19 12.63
N LYS A 51 2.26 6.68 13.17
CA LYS A 51 3.59 6.64 12.53
C LYS A 51 4.01 5.21 12.17
N ASP A 52 3.12 4.24 12.34
CA ASP A 52 3.39 2.85 12.01
C ASP A 52 3.12 2.60 10.53
N GLY A 53 4.18 2.33 9.77
CA GLY A 53 4.12 2.01 8.35
C GLY A 53 3.31 0.75 8.04
N VAL A 54 3.29 -0.22 8.95
CA VAL A 54 2.51 -1.46 8.79
C VAL A 54 1.03 -1.16 8.85
N THR A 55 0.59 -0.35 9.82
CA THR A 55 -0.80 0.12 9.90
C THR A 55 -1.18 0.94 8.66
N VAL A 56 -0.30 1.84 8.18
CA VAL A 56 -0.57 2.61 6.96
C VAL A 56 -0.73 1.70 5.74
N ALA A 57 0.17 0.73 5.56
CA ALA A 57 0.11 -0.19 4.42
C ALA A 57 -1.19 -1.03 4.38
N LYS A 58 -1.72 -1.40 5.55
CA LYS A 58 -2.96 -2.18 5.66
C LYS A 58 -4.18 -1.45 5.12
N GLU A 59 -4.27 -0.13 5.33
CA GLU A 59 -5.39 0.70 4.88
C GLU A 59 -5.33 1.08 3.40
N ILE A 60 -4.26 0.73 2.68
CA ILE A 60 -4.12 1.08 1.26
C ILE A 60 -4.85 0.07 0.39
N GLU A 61 -5.94 0.55 -0.19
CA GLU A 61 -6.71 -0.09 -1.24
C GLU A 61 -7.02 0.92 -2.34
N LEU A 62 -6.70 0.56 -3.60
CA LEU A 62 -6.83 1.45 -4.74
C LEU A 62 -8.07 1.11 -5.57
N LYS A 63 -8.73 2.14 -6.10
CA LYS A 63 -9.95 1.99 -6.92
C LYS A 63 -9.69 1.30 -8.26
N ASP A 64 -8.56 1.61 -8.91
CA ASP A 64 -8.16 0.94 -10.15
C ASP A 64 -7.62 -0.45 -9.81
N LYS A 65 -8.19 -1.49 -10.45
CA LYS A 65 -7.88 -2.88 -10.14
C LYS A 65 -6.42 -3.26 -10.44
N PHE A 66 -5.84 -2.70 -11.50
CA PHE A 66 -4.47 -3.02 -11.92
C PHE A 66 -3.45 -2.30 -11.04
N GLU A 67 -3.72 -1.05 -10.68
CA GLU A 67 -2.93 -0.34 -9.66
C GLU A 67 -3.04 -1.06 -8.30
N ASN A 68 -4.25 -1.44 -7.87
CA ASN A 68 -4.43 -2.14 -6.60
C ASN A 68 -3.65 -3.46 -6.59
N MET A 69 -3.68 -4.22 -7.69
CA MET A 69 -2.89 -5.45 -7.81
C MET A 69 -1.40 -5.20 -7.58
N GLY A 70 -0.85 -4.13 -8.16
CA GLY A 70 0.54 -3.70 -7.91
C GLY A 70 0.82 -3.40 -6.44
N ALA A 71 -0.05 -2.61 -5.80
CA ALA A 71 0.07 -2.30 -4.38
C ALA A 71 -0.02 -3.56 -3.50
N GLN A 72 -1.00 -4.44 -3.75
CA GLN A 72 -1.19 -5.66 -2.95
C GLN A 72 0.00 -6.62 -3.08
N MET A 73 0.58 -6.78 -4.28
CA MET A 73 1.76 -7.63 -4.48
C MET A 73 2.94 -7.20 -3.60
N VAL A 74 3.26 -5.90 -3.59
CA VAL A 74 4.38 -5.39 -2.79
C VAL A 74 4.05 -5.46 -1.30
N LYS A 75 2.82 -5.14 -0.90
CA LYS A 75 2.38 -5.25 0.49
C LYS A 75 2.55 -6.67 1.04
N GLU A 76 2.19 -7.69 0.26
CA GLU A 76 2.27 -9.09 0.70
C GLU A 76 3.73 -9.58 0.83
N VAL A 77 4.62 -9.15 -0.07
CA VAL A 77 6.04 -9.51 0.02
C VAL A 77 6.70 -8.78 1.19
N ALA A 78 6.38 -7.50 1.37
CA ALA A 78 6.87 -6.68 2.47
C ALA A 78 6.46 -7.24 3.85
N SER A 79 5.19 -7.66 4.01
CA SER A 79 4.71 -8.18 5.29
C SER A 79 5.44 -9.44 5.74
N LYS A 80 5.82 -10.31 4.80
CA LYS A 80 6.60 -11.54 5.09
C LYS A 80 7.97 -11.22 5.70
N THR A 81 8.57 -10.09 5.36
CA THR A 81 9.84 -9.65 5.96
C THR A 81 9.66 -9.39 7.45
N SER A 82 8.61 -8.67 7.83
CA SER A 82 8.31 -8.41 9.25
C SER A 82 7.85 -9.65 10.00
N ASP A 83 7.14 -10.59 9.36
CA ASP A 83 6.71 -11.83 10.02
C ASP A 83 7.92 -12.69 10.45
N VAL A 84 9.00 -12.68 9.67
CA VAL A 84 10.22 -13.47 9.94
C VAL A 84 11.23 -12.70 10.80
N ALA A 85 11.47 -11.43 10.48
CA ALA A 85 12.53 -10.63 11.11
C ALA A 85 12.04 -9.74 12.27
N GLY A 86 10.72 -9.54 12.40
CA GLY A 86 10.12 -8.65 13.40
C GLY A 86 10.16 -7.16 13.07
N ASP A 87 10.86 -6.76 12.01
CA ASP A 87 10.98 -5.38 11.49
C ASP A 87 11.30 -5.41 9.97
N GLY A 88 11.20 -4.27 9.29
CA GLY A 88 11.62 -4.10 7.89
C GLY A 88 10.53 -4.37 6.84
N THR A 89 9.26 -4.06 7.16
CA THR A 89 8.16 -4.03 6.18
C THR A 89 8.34 -2.89 5.19
#